data_AF-K0KF48-F1
#
_entry.id   AF-K0KF48-F1
#
_cell.length_a   1.000
_cell.length_b   1.000
_cell.length_c   1.000
_cell.angle_alpha   90.00
_cell.angle_beta   90.00
_cell.angle_gamma   90.00
#
_symmetry.space_group_name_H-M   'P 1'
#
loop_
_entity.id
_entity.type
_entity.pdbx_description
1 polymer ?
#
loop_
_entity_poly.entity_id
_entity_poly.type
_entity_poly.pdbx_seq_one_letter_code
_entity_poly.pdbx_strand_id
1 'polypeptide(L)'
;MSSRPLNERLQKLQQLKKRKHESEKKNRDELFKEHREQSLEKGKLNSIKQKQEKAMEELEKIETKESGEDWERKKGWDYSIEDHEKWDKKQQLKNGNIRNGGFSNYSQLAEQSYTKEINNLDINKEEYLKQKEKLKQKSIKSDEDDEDSNSDTIDQVDFTNKPSKEAIDRLVGNLKESDTRKLRRRKDYGTTDTYSKYKLYFLFVFFDTRYTNKITTVNDKNKQFNEKLNRHYDKHTPS
;
A
#
# COMPACT_ATOMS: atom_id res chain seq x y z
N MET A 1 -47.44 -45.97 -11.09
CA MET A 1 -46.77 -44.69 -11.43
C MET A 1 -46.13 -44.86 -12.81
N SER A 2 -46.74 -44.31 -13.86
CA SER A 2 -46.29 -44.51 -15.24
C SER A 2 -44.89 -43.90 -15.47
N SER A 3 -43.94 -44.71 -15.93
CA SER A 3 -42.59 -44.27 -16.26
C SER A 3 -42.62 -43.39 -17.51
N ARG A 4 -42.19 -42.12 -17.40
CA ARG A 4 -42.04 -41.23 -18.57
C ARG A 4 -41.26 -41.92 -19.70
N PRO A 5 -41.67 -41.79 -20.97
CA PRO A 5 -40.98 -42.38 -22.10
C PRO A 5 -39.52 -41.90 -22.18
N LEU A 6 -38.62 -42.75 -22.68
CA LEU A 6 -37.18 -42.52 -22.69
C LEU A 6 -36.78 -41.18 -23.34
N ASN A 7 -37.49 -40.80 -24.41
CA ASN A 7 -37.24 -39.54 -25.13
C ASN A 7 -37.54 -38.30 -24.30
N GLU A 8 -38.62 -38.28 -23.51
CA GLU A 8 -38.92 -37.17 -22.60
C GLU A 8 -37.87 -37.06 -21.48
N ARG A 9 -37.36 -38.19 -21.00
CA ARG A 9 -36.28 -38.22 -20.00
C ARG A 9 -34.98 -37.67 -20.58
N LEU A 10 -34.64 -38.01 -21.82
CA LEU A 10 -33.47 -37.50 -22.53
C LEU A 10 -33.57 -35.99 -22.78
N GLN A 11 -34.73 -35.50 -23.24
CA GLN A 11 -34.97 -34.07 -23.43
C GLN A 11 -34.87 -33.29 -22.11
N LYS A 12 -35.47 -33.81 -21.03
CA LYS A 12 -35.36 -33.21 -19.69
C LYS A 12 -33.91 -33.19 -19.20
N LEU A 13 -33.14 -34.24 -19.44
CA LEU A 13 -31.73 -34.31 -19.08
C LEU A 13 -30.90 -33.27 -19.86
N GLN A 14 -31.14 -33.10 -21.16
CA GLN A 14 -30.51 -32.06 -21.96
C GLN A 14 -30.85 -30.65 -21.46
N GLN A 15 -32.12 -30.41 -21.12
CA GLN A 15 -32.56 -29.13 -20.54
C GLN A 15 -31.85 -28.86 -19.20
N LEU A 16 -31.73 -29.86 -18.33
CA LEU A 16 -31.01 -29.74 -17.06
C LEU A 16 -29.52 -29.48 -17.25
N LYS A 17 -28.88 -30.13 -18.24
CA LYS A 17 -27.47 -29.87 -18.59
C LYS A 17 -27.27 -28.44 -19.09
N LYS A 18 -28.15 -27.94 -19.95
CA LYS A 18 -28.13 -26.53 -20.41
C LYS A 18 -28.29 -25.57 -19.24
N ARG A 19 -29.28 -25.79 -18.37
CA ARG A 19 -29.50 -24.98 -17.16
C ARG A 19 -28.29 -24.98 -16.22
N LYS A 20 -27.67 -26.16 -16.00
CA LYS A 20 -26.46 -26.27 -15.18
C LYS A 20 -25.31 -25.46 -15.79
N HIS A 21 -25.08 -25.58 -17.09
CA HIS A 21 -24.03 -24.84 -17.78
C HIS A 21 -24.26 -23.32 -17.77
N GLU A 22 -25.51 -22.89 -17.95
CA GLU A 22 -25.90 -21.48 -17.84
C GLU A 22 -25.70 -20.93 -16.42
N SER A 23 -26.08 -21.70 -15.38
CA SER A 23 -25.84 -21.30 -13.99
C SER A 23 -24.35 -21.25 -13.65
N GLU A 24 -23.56 -22.20 -14.14
CA GLU A 24 -22.12 -22.23 -13.92
C GLU A 24 -21.44 -21.05 -14.60
N LYS A 25 -21.85 -20.72 -15.82
CA LYS A 25 -21.37 -19.53 -16.53
C LYS A 25 -21.73 -18.25 -15.78
N LYS A 26 -22.99 -18.09 -15.33
CA LYS A 26 -23.44 -16.93 -14.57
C LYS A 26 -22.69 -16.78 -13.25
N ASN A 27 -22.57 -17.85 -12.47
CA ASN A 27 -21.82 -17.84 -11.21
C ASN A 27 -20.34 -17.48 -11.43
N ARG A 28 -19.74 -17.98 -12.51
CA ARG A 28 -18.35 -17.65 -12.86
C ARG A 28 -18.22 -16.17 -13.24
N ASP A 29 -19.12 -15.66 -14.05
CA ASP A 29 -19.13 -14.26 -14.49
C ASP A 29 -19.39 -13.30 -13.30
N GLU A 30 -20.27 -13.69 -12.36
CA GLU A 30 -20.54 -12.97 -11.10
C GLU A 30 -19.32 -12.99 -10.17
N LEU A 31 -18.65 -14.13 -10.00
CA LEU A 31 -17.42 -14.25 -9.22
C LEU A 31 -16.31 -13.33 -9.79
N PHE A 32 -16.15 -13.31 -11.11
CA PHE A 32 -15.20 -12.40 -11.77
C PHE A 32 -15.58 -10.94 -11.60
N LYS A 33 -16.89 -10.62 -11.64
CA LYS A 33 -17.38 -9.27 -11.41
C LYS A 33 -17.13 -8.82 -9.97
N GLU A 34 -17.43 -9.65 -8.99
CA GLU A 34 -17.19 -9.38 -7.57
C GLU A 34 -15.69 -9.18 -7.29
N HIS A 35 -14.84 -10.07 -7.80
CA HIS A 35 -13.38 -9.92 -7.67
C HIS A 35 -12.88 -8.62 -8.33
N ARG A 36 -13.44 -8.26 -9.50
CA ARG A 36 -13.12 -7.02 -10.20
C ARG A 36 -13.63 -5.79 -9.43
N GLU A 37 -14.82 -5.85 -8.84
CA GLU A 37 -15.39 -4.80 -8.01
C GLU A 37 -14.55 -4.61 -6.74
N GLN A 38 -14.28 -5.67 -5.97
CA GLN A 38 -13.40 -5.61 -4.79
C GLN A 38 -11.99 -5.05 -5.12
N SER A 39 -11.43 -5.39 -6.28
CA SER A 39 -10.13 -4.89 -6.73
C SER A 39 -10.16 -3.41 -7.16
N LEU A 40 -11.29 -2.92 -7.68
CA LEU A 40 -11.44 -1.58 -8.24
C LEU A 40 -12.09 -0.59 -7.27
N GLU A 41 -12.92 -1.06 -6.34
CA GLU A 41 -13.85 -0.26 -5.55
C GLU A 41 -13.11 0.70 -4.63
N LYS A 42 -12.14 0.26 -3.84
CA LYS A 42 -11.47 1.16 -2.88
C LYS A 42 -10.75 2.34 -3.55
N GLY A 43 -10.05 2.09 -4.65
CA GLY A 43 -9.31 3.14 -5.38
C GLY A 43 -10.22 4.06 -6.20
N LYS A 44 -11.16 3.48 -6.96
CA LYS A 44 -12.07 4.26 -7.81
C LYS A 44 -13.12 5.01 -7.00
N LEU A 45 -13.63 4.43 -5.92
CA LEU A 45 -14.58 5.08 -5.03
C LEU A 45 -13.95 6.33 -4.39
N ASN A 46 -12.70 6.24 -3.93
CA ASN A 46 -11.98 7.40 -3.40
C ASN A 46 -11.77 8.47 -4.47
N SER A 47 -11.42 8.08 -5.71
CA SER A 47 -11.30 9.03 -6.82
C SER A 47 -12.63 9.71 -7.18
N ILE A 48 -13.74 8.96 -7.17
CA ILE A 48 -15.08 9.49 -7.44
C ILE A 48 -15.51 10.43 -6.31
N LYS A 49 -15.33 10.04 -5.04
CA LYS A 49 -15.61 10.89 -3.89
C LYS A 49 -14.84 12.20 -3.94
N GLN A 50 -13.54 12.15 -4.23
CA GLN A 50 -12.72 13.35 -4.42
C GLN A 50 -13.21 14.25 -5.55
N LYS A 51 -13.72 13.68 -6.66
CA LYS A 51 -14.30 14.46 -7.75
C LYS A 51 -15.63 15.10 -7.35
N GLN A 52 -16.46 14.38 -6.61
CA GLN A 52 -17.73 14.88 -6.09
C GLN A 52 -17.49 16.03 -5.10
N GLU A 53 -16.58 15.87 -4.16
CA GLU A 53 -16.20 16.89 -3.18
C GLU A 53 -15.68 18.15 -3.86
N LYS A 54 -14.79 18.03 -4.85
CA LYS A 54 -14.33 19.17 -5.66
C LYS A 54 -15.44 19.84 -6.43
N ALA A 55 -16.34 19.08 -7.06
CA ALA A 55 -17.46 19.65 -7.79
C ALA A 55 -18.43 20.41 -6.86
N MET A 56 -18.65 19.90 -5.65
CA MET A 56 -19.44 20.59 -4.63
C MET A 56 -18.76 21.87 -4.14
N GLU A 57 -17.45 21.84 -3.91
CA GLU A 57 -16.67 23.02 -3.52
C GLU A 57 -16.66 24.09 -4.62
N GLU A 58 -16.53 23.69 -5.89
CA GLU A 58 -16.61 24.59 -7.04
C GLU A 58 -18.00 25.22 -7.18
N LEU A 59 -19.07 24.44 -6.95
CA LEU A 59 -20.45 24.93 -6.96
C LEU A 59 -20.68 25.93 -5.82
N GLU A 60 -20.26 25.61 -4.60
CA GLU A 60 -20.35 26.53 -3.46
C GLU A 60 -19.59 27.83 -3.74
N LYS A 61 -18.42 27.76 -4.38
CA LYS A 61 -17.63 28.93 -4.76
C LYS A 61 -18.35 29.81 -5.80
N ILE A 62 -19.13 29.23 -6.70
CA ILE A 62 -19.95 29.98 -7.66
C ILE A 62 -21.09 30.67 -6.92
N GLU A 63 -21.84 29.94 -6.09
CA GLU A 63 -22.98 30.47 -5.32
C GLU A 63 -22.57 31.62 -4.39
N THR A 64 -21.44 31.50 -3.67
CA THR A 64 -20.98 32.58 -2.78
C THR A 64 -20.56 33.82 -3.56
N LYS A 65 -19.94 33.65 -4.73
CA LYS A 65 -19.58 34.78 -5.61
C LYS A 65 -20.80 35.45 -6.22
N GLU A 66 -21.81 34.68 -6.61
CA GLU A 66 -23.08 35.22 -7.12
C GLU A 66 -23.85 35.98 -6.03
N SER A 67 -23.76 35.54 -4.77
CA SER A 67 -24.27 36.26 -3.60
C SER A 67 -23.46 37.51 -3.22
N GLY A 68 -22.32 37.76 -3.88
CA GLY A 68 -21.44 38.91 -3.61
C GLY A 68 -20.54 38.75 -2.37
N GLU A 69 -20.42 37.53 -1.83
CA GLU A 69 -19.59 37.22 -0.67
C GLU A 69 -18.19 36.72 -1.06
N ASP A 70 -17.21 36.95 -0.19
CA ASP A 70 -15.84 36.45 -0.37
C ASP A 70 -15.71 35.00 0.12
N TRP A 71 -15.55 34.08 -0.84
CA TRP A 71 -15.41 32.64 -0.58
C TRP A 71 -14.20 32.30 0.31
N GLU A 72 -13.07 32.99 0.15
CA GLU A 72 -11.86 32.69 0.91
C GLU A 72 -12.05 33.04 2.39
N ARG A 73 -12.77 34.14 2.66
CA ARG A 73 -13.17 34.53 4.01
C ARG A 73 -14.13 33.50 4.62
N LYS A 74 -15.14 33.05 3.88
CA LYS A 74 -16.10 32.02 4.34
C LYS A 74 -15.39 30.73 4.74
N LYS A 75 -14.46 30.24 3.91
CA LYS A 75 -13.64 29.05 4.22
C LYS A 75 -12.71 29.26 5.40
N GLY A 76 -12.16 30.47 5.57
CA GLY A 76 -11.32 30.80 6.72
C GLY A 76 -12.05 30.63 8.07
N TRP A 77 -13.37 30.80 8.09
CA TRP A 77 -14.20 30.63 9.30
C TRP A 77 -14.46 29.17 9.64
N ASP A 78 -14.43 28.27 8.65
CA ASP A 78 -14.67 26.84 8.83
C ASP A 78 -13.47 26.13 9.51
N TYR A 79 -12.28 26.75 9.55
CA TYR A 79 -11.12 26.15 10.18
C TYR A 79 -11.20 26.23 11.71
N SER A 80 -11.30 25.06 12.36
CA SER A 80 -11.17 24.94 13.80
C SER A 80 -9.72 24.97 14.27
N ILE A 81 -9.49 25.39 15.51
CA ILE A 81 -8.17 25.34 16.17
C ILE A 81 -7.60 23.92 16.13
N GLU A 82 -8.44 22.91 16.37
CA GLU A 82 -8.03 21.50 16.34
C GLU A 82 -7.53 21.06 14.95
N ASP A 83 -8.10 21.61 13.88
CA ASP A 83 -7.70 21.27 12.51
C ASP A 83 -6.37 21.94 12.16
N HIS A 84 -6.14 23.15 12.65
CA HIS A 84 -4.84 23.81 12.56
C HIS A 84 -3.76 23.01 13.31
N GLU A 85 -4.03 22.56 14.54
CA GLU A 85 -3.08 21.76 15.32
C GLU A 85 -2.75 20.43 14.64
N LYS A 86 -3.75 19.73 14.08
CA LYS A 86 -3.54 18.51 13.28
C LYS A 86 -2.69 18.81 12.05
N TRP A 87 -2.92 19.96 11.41
CA TRP A 87 -2.17 20.36 10.23
C TRP A 87 -0.71 20.68 10.55
N ASP A 88 -0.46 21.44 11.62
CA ASP A 88 0.87 21.75 12.11
C ASP A 88 1.62 20.47 12.48
N LYS A 89 0.97 19.55 13.20
CA LYS A 89 1.55 18.24 13.52
C LYS A 89 1.93 17.47 12.26
N LYS A 90 1.07 17.48 11.24
CA LYS A 90 1.37 16.84 9.94
C LYS A 90 2.52 17.53 9.21
N GLN A 91 2.61 18.86 9.24
CA GLN A 91 3.74 19.61 8.67
C GLN A 91 5.04 19.34 9.40
N GLN A 92 5.03 19.32 10.73
CA GLN A 92 6.20 18.99 11.55
C GLN A 92 6.71 17.58 11.22
N LEU A 93 5.83 16.58 11.13
CA LEU A 93 6.20 15.22 10.74
C LEU A 93 6.78 15.17 9.31
N LYS A 94 6.16 15.87 8.35
CA LYS A 94 6.66 15.96 6.97
C LYS A 94 8.04 16.61 6.92
N ASN A 95 8.23 17.73 7.60
CA ASN A 95 9.49 18.45 7.64
C ASN A 95 10.58 17.62 8.34
N GLY A 96 10.24 16.93 9.42
CA GLY A 96 11.13 15.96 10.07
C GLY A 96 11.57 14.85 9.13
N ASN A 97 10.64 14.27 8.36
CA ASN A 97 10.95 13.23 7.38
C ASN A 97 11.82 13.74 6.21
N ILE A 98 11.63 14.98 5.78
CA ILE A 98 12.48 15.61 4.75
C ILE A 98 13.90 15.82 5.28
N ARG A 99 14.03 16.34 6.50
CA ARG A 99 15.34 16.58 7.16
C ARG A 99 16.09 15.28 7.43
N ASN A 100 15.36 14.24 7.83
CA ASN A 100 15.89 12.88 8.03
C ASN A 100 15.97 12.07 6.72
N GLY A 101 15.66 12.70 5.59
CA GLY A 101 15.69 12.08 4.28
C GLY A 101 17.12 11.96 3.74
N GLY A 102 17.36 10.93 2.95
CA GLY A 102 18.68 10.63 2.38
C GLY A 102 19.43 9.55 3.14
N PHE A 103 20.60 9.19 2.62
CA PHE A 103 21.50 8.22 3.26
C PHE A 103 22.57 8.98 4.03
N SER A 104 22.59 8.80 5.36
CA SER A 104 23.64 9.34 6.23
C SER A 104 24.62 8.25 6.64
N ASN A 105 24.15 7.22 7.35
CA ASN A 105 24.93 6.06 7.75
C ASN A 105 24.07 4.77 7.72
N TYR A 106 24.71 3.61 7.76
CA TYR A 106 24.01 2.33 7.71
C TYR A 106 23.18 2.05 8.98
N SER A 107 23.66 2.49 10.15
CA SER A 107 22.98 2.27 11.42
C SER A 107 21.64 3.01 11.52
N GLN A 108 21.61 4.29 11.15
CA GLN A 108 20.39 5.12 11.12
C GLN A 108 19.44 4.62 10.03
N LEU A 109 19.95 4.17 8.88
CA LEU A 109 19.10 3.55 7.85
C LEU A 109 18.44 2.27 8.38
N ALA A 110 19.20 1.43 9.09
CA ALA A 110 18.67 0.22 9.72
C ALA A 110 17.60 0.56 10.76
N GLU A 111 17.86 1.54 11.64
CA GLU A 111 16.90 2.04 12.64
C GLU A 111 15.61 2.57 12.00
N GLN A 112 15.71 3.39 10.94
CA GLN A 112 14.56 3.88 10.20
C GLN A 112 13.77 2.75 9.54
N SER A 113 14.45 1.75 8.99
CA SER A 113 13.78 0.59 8.41
C SER A 113 13.07 -0.25 9.47
N TYR A 114 13.70 -0.46 10.62
CA TYR A 114 13.17 -1.20 11.75
C TYR A 114 11.94 -0.51 12.34
N THR A 115 12.04 0.77 12.70
CA THR A 115 10.92 1.56 13.24
C THR A 115 9.73 1.57 12.28
N LYS A 116 9.99 1.67 10.97
CA LYS A 116 8.96 1.56 9.95
C LYS A 116 8.31 0.19 9.89
N GLU A 117 9.09 -0.88 9.99
CA GLU A 117 8.57 -2.25 10.00
C GLU A 117 7.72 -2.49 11.24
N ILE A 118 8.21 -2.12 12.44
CA ILE A 118 7.47 -2.19 13.70
C ILE A 118 6.14 -1.42 13.62
N ASN A 119 6.14 -0.21 13.06
CA ASN A 119 4.92 0.58 12.92
C ASN A 119 3.87 -0.05 11.98
N ASN A 120 4.31 -0.92 11.05
CA ASN A 120 3.39 -1.64 10.15
C ASN A 120 3.01 -3.02 10.69
N LEU A 121 3.60 -3.49 11.80
CA LEU A 121 3.23 -4.78 12.38
C LEU A 121 1.86 -4.70 13.04
N ASP A 122 0.97 -5.57 12.60
CA ASP A 122 -0.31 -5.79 13.25
C ASP A 122 -0.17 -6.81 14.39
N ILE A 123 -0.47 -6.38 15.62
CA ILE A 123 -0.27 -7.18 16.83
C ILE A 123 -1.62 -7.69 17.31
N ASN A 124 -1.78 -9.02 17.31
CA ASN A 124 -2.95 -9.67 17.86
C ASN A 124 -2.88 -9.73 19.40
N LYS A 125 -3.52 -8.77 20.06
CA LYS A 125 -3.54 -8.66 21.53
C LYS A 125 -4.17 -9.87 22.22
N GLU A 126 -5.20 -10.48 21.62
CA GLU A 126 -5.90 -11.62 22.23
C GLU A 126 -5.04 -12.88 22.25
N GLU A 127 -4.34 -13.16 21.14
CA GLU A 127 -3.43 -14.29 21.06
C GLU A 127 -2.27 -14.14 22.06
N TYR A 128 -1.75 -12.91 22.19
CA TYR A 128 -0.74 -12.59 23.20
C TYR A 128 -1.22 -12.88 24.63
N LEU A 129 -2.43 -12.44 24.99
CA LEU A 129 -3.00 -12.70 26.33
C LEU A 129 -3.16 -14.21 26.59
N LYS A 130 -3.66 -14.96 25.60
CA LYS A 130 -3.79 -16.44 25.71
C LYS A 130 -2.43 -17.11 25.89
N GLN A 131 -1.40 -16.68 25.16
CA GLN A 131 -0.04 -17.21 25.31
C GLN A 131 0.54 -16.87 26.69
N LYS A 132 0.31 -15.64 27.17
CA LYS A 132 0.74 -15.18 28.51
C LYS A 132 0.09 -16.00 29.63
N GLU A 133 -1.21 -16.28 29.55
CA GLU A 133 -1.92 -17.12 30.52
C GLU A 133 -1.40 -18.56 30.53
N LYS A 134 -1.14 -19.16 29.36
CA LYS A 134 -0.56 -20.51 29.28
C LYS A 134 0.82 -20.60 29.94
N LEU A 135 1.66 -19.58 29.73
CA LEU A 135 2.97 -19.53 30.37
C LEU A 135 2.85 -19.42 31.89
N LYS A 136 1.93 -18.58 32.39
CA LYS A 136 1.62 -18.50 33.83
C LYS A 136 1.11 -19.84 34.40
N GLN A 137 0.23 -20.54 33.68
CA GLN A 137 -0.23 -21.86 34.12
C GLN A 137 0.88 -22.90 34.12
N LYS A 138 1.81 -22.83 33.17
CA LYS A 138 2.98 -23.71 33.09
C LYS A 138 3.96 -23.46 34.24
N SER A 139 4.20 -22.20 34.61
CA SER A 139 5.04 -21.86 35.77
C SER A 139 4.41 -22.30 37.09
N ILE A 140 3.11 -22.07 37.28
CA ILE A 140 2.41 -22.53 38.49
C ILE A 140 2.48 -24.06 38.66
N LYS A 141 2.42 -24.82 37.55
CA LYS A 141 2.56 -26.27 37.58
C LYS A 141 3.97 -26.78 37.85
N SER A 142 5.01 -26.01 37.55
CA SER A 142 6.39 -26.37 37.90
C SER A 142 6.71 -26.07 39.36
N ASP A 143 5.98 -25.13 39.98
CA ASP A 143 6.22 -24.70 41.36
C ASP A 143 5.51 -25.57 42.41
N GLU A 144 4.71 -26.58 42.02
CA GLU A 144 4.13 -27.56 42.97
C GLU A 144 5.18 -28.49 43.60
N ASP A 145 6.43 -28.49 43.11
CA ASP A 145 7.54 -29.29 43.65
C ASP A 145 8.59 -28.48 44.47
N ASP A 146 8.50 -27.14 44.55
CA ASP A 146 9.47 -26.29 45.27
C ASP A 146 8.80 -25.11 46.02
N GLU A 147 8.71 -25.20 47.35
CA GLU A 147 8.00 -24.26 48.24
C GLU A 147 8.66 -22.89 48.46
N ASP A 148 9.67 -22.49 47.68
CA ASP A 148 10.35 -21.20 47.90
C ASP A 148 10.92 -20.60 46.61
N SER A 149 10.06 -20.01 45.77
CA SER A 149 10.52 -19.06 44.76
C SER A 149 9.51 -17.96 44.51
N ASN A 150 9.46 -17.01 45.44
CA ASN A 150 8.87 -15.70 45.20
C ASN A 150 9.81 -14.89 44.29
N SER A 151 9.94 -15.32 43.03
CA SER A 151 10.63 -14.55 42.01
C SER A 151 9.68 -14.30 40.85
N ASP A 152 9.39 -13.03 40.61
CA ASP A 152 8.77 -12.49 39.38
C ASP A 152 9.67 -12.75 38.14
N THR A 153 10.40 -13.87 38.09
CA THR A 153 11.31 -14.24 37.01
C THR A 153 10.55 -15.08 36.00
N ILE A 154 9.62 -14.45 35.30
CA ILE A 154 8.93 -14.97 34.10
C ILE A 154 9.90 -15.00 32.89
N ASP A 155 11.20 -15.14 33.12
CA ASP A 155 12.26 -14.97 32.12
C ASP A 155 12.96 -16.29 31.76
N GLN A 156 12.35 -17.43 32.07
CA GLN A 156 12.81 -18.69 31.47
C GLN A 156 12.41 -18.72 29.99
N VAL A 157 13.28 -18.18 29.15
CA VAL A 157 13.15 -18.19 27.68
C VAL A 157 12.99 -19.65 27.23
N ASP A 158 11.79 -20.00 26.74
CA ASP A 158 11.51 -21.33 26.23
C ASP A 158 12.19 -21.51 24.87
N PHE A 159 13.41 -22.06 24.88
CA PHE A 159 14.18 -22.38 23.67
C PHE A 159 13.53 -23.45 22.78
N THR A 160 12.43 -24.08 23.22
CA THR A 160 11.71 -25.11 22.48
C THR A 160 10.44 -24.61 21.78
N ASN A 161 10.17 -23.30 21.82
CA ASN A 161 8.98 -22.72 21.21
C ASN A 161 8.94 -22.95 19.69
N LYS A 162 7.90 -23.64 19.23
CA LYS A 162 7.60 -23.85 17.80
C LYS A 162 6.48 -22.88 17.41
N PRO A 163 6.79 -21.80 16.67
CA PRO A 163 5.77 -20.83 16.27
C PRO A 163 4.71 -21.49 15.39
N SER A 164 3.49 -20.95 15.44
CA SER A 164 2.41 -21.40 14.58
C SER A 164 2.78 -21.18 13.11
N LYS A 165 2.29 -22.06 12.22
CA LYS A 165 2.49 -21.91 10.77
C LYS A 165 2.01 -20.55 10.27
N GLU A 166 0.90 -20.06 10.81
CA GLU A 166 0.36 -18.74 10.49
C GLU A 166 1.33 -17.61 10.85
N ALA A 167 1.98 -17.67 12.01
CA ALA A 167 3.00 -16.67 12.38
C ALA A 167 4.19 -16.69 11.42
N ILE A 168 4.61 -17.88 10.96
CA ILE A 168 5.67 -18.03 9.95
C ILE A 168 5.22 -17.43 8.61
N ASP A 169 4.00 -17.73 8.17
CA ASP A 169 3.46 -17.23 6.90
C ASP A 169 3.34 -15.70 6.91
N ARG A 170 2.92 -15.10 8.03
CA ARG A 170 2.90 -13.64 8.24
C ARG A 170 4.31 -13.03 8.14
N LEU A 171 5.29 -13.63 8.82
CA LEU A 171 6.69 -13.18 8.76
C LEU A 171 7.24 -13.23 7.32
N VAL A 172 7.03 -14.34 6.62
CA VAL A 172 7.46 -14.51 5.23
C VAL A 172 6.75 -13.51 4.32
N GLY A 173 5.46 -13.24 4.56
CA GLY A 173 4.70 -12.20 3.87
C GLY A 173 5.33 -10.83 4.03
N ASN A 174 5.63 -10.42 5.27
CA ASN A 174 6.27 -9.13 5.56
C ASN A 174 7.65 -9.01 4.94
N LEU A 175 8.45 -10.08 4.95
CA LEU A 175 9.77 -10.11 4.31
C LEU A 175 9.68 -9.95 2.78
N LYS A 176 8.76 -10.68 2.14
CA LYS A 176 8.50 -10.53 0.70
C LYS A 176 8.01 -9.12 0.37
N GLU A 177 7.16 -8.53 1.21
CA GLU A 177 6.69 -7.16 0.99
C GLU A 177 7.83 -6.14 1.11
N SER A 178 8.69 -6.27 2.12
CA SER A 178 9.84 -5.37 2.30
C SER A 178 10.82 -5.47 1.13
N ASP A 179 11.07 -6.68 0.62
CA ASP A 179 11.91 -6.93 -0.55
C ASP A 179 11.29 -6.40 -1.84
N THR A 180 10.00 -6.63 -2.08
CA THR A 180 9.30 -6.08 -3.26
C THR A 180 9.30 -4.55 -3.24
N ARG A 181 9.19 -3.93 -2.06
CA ARG A 181 9.29 -2.47 -1.90
C ARG A 181 10.70 -1.95 -2.24
N LYS A 182 11.75 -2.67 -1.83
CA LYS A 182 13.14 -2.36 -2.23
C LYS A 182 13.34 -2.55 -3.74
N LEU A 183 12.80 -3.62 -4.31
CA LEU A 183 12.88 -3.90 -5.75
C LEU A 183 12.15 -2.84 -6.59
N ARG A 184 10.96 -2.39 -6.17
CA ARG A 184 10.21 -1.32 -6.85
C ARG A 184 11.03 -0.05 -6.97
N ARG A 185 11.63 0.41 -5.86
CA ARG A 185 12.52 1.58 -5.87
C ARG A 185 13.72 1.42 -6.81
N ARG A 186 14.17 0.20 -7.08
CA ARG A 186 15.24 -0.09 -8.07
C ARG A 186 14.71 -0.14 -9.50
N LYS A 187 13.53 -0.74 -9.73
CA LYS A 187 12.93 -0.90 -11.07
C LYS A 187 12.63 0.44 -11.74
N ASP A 188 12.21 1.43 -10.98
CA ASP A 188 11.91 2.77 -11.51
C ASP A 188 13.15 3.45 -12.15
N TYR A 189 14.37 3.04 -11.77
CA TYR A 189 15.62 3.54 -12.37
C TYR A 189 16.04 2.80 -13.64
N GLY A 190 15.54 1.60 -13.91
CA GLY A 190 16.01 0.75 -15.03
C GLY A 190 14.96 0.39 -16.08
N THR A 191 13.67 0.51 -15.76
CA THR A 191 12.56 0.05 -16.61
C THR A 191 11.54 1.16 -16.87
N THR A 192 11.96 2.44 -16.88
CA THR A 192 11.31 3.42 -17.74
C THR A 192 11.87 3.25 -19.15
N ASP A 193 11.54 2.07 -19.67
CA ASP A 193 11.85 1.60 -21.01
C ASP A 193 11.43 2.71 -21.97
N THR A 194 12.42 3.21 -22.69
CA THR A 194 12.35 3.84 -24.01
C THR A 194 10.96 4.34 -24.45
N TYR A 195 9.97 3.48 -24.64
CA TYR A 195 8.60 3.79 -25.03
C TYR A 195 7.84 4.85 -24.19
N SER A 196 7.92 4.81 -22.85
CA SER A 196 7.21 5.80 -22.00
C SER A 196 7.90 7.16 -22.06
N LYS A 197 9.24 7.14 -22.11
CA LYS A 197 10.06 8.33 -22.30
C LYS A 197 9.81 8.92 -23.68
N TYR A 198 9.77 8.13 -24.76
CA TYR A 198 9.47 8.60 -26.11
C TYR A 198 8.04 9.13 -26.27
N LYS A 199 7.05 8.59 -25.55
CA LYS A 199 5.67 9.13 -25.59
C LYS A 199 5.55 10.47 -24.86
N LEU A 200 6.18 10.61 -23.70
CA LEU A 200 6.28 11.89 -22.99
C LEU A 200 7.14 12.90 -23.77
N TYR A 201 8.25 12.45 -24.36
CA TYR A 201 9.12 13.29 -25.20
C TYR A 201 8.39 13.70 -26.48
N PHE A 202 7.63 12.81 -27.12
CA PHE A 202 6.84 13.15 -28.30
C PHE A 202 5.74 14.17 -27.97
N LEU A 203 5.04 14.00 -26.85
CA LEU A 203 4.01 14.94 -26.41
C LEU A 203 4.60 16.30 -25.99
N PHE A 204 5.79 16.30 -25.38
CA PHE A 204 6.48 17.51 -24.92
C PHE A 204 7.19 18.25 -26.06
N VAL A 205 7.87 17.54 -26.96
CA VAL A 205 8.57 18.11 -28.14
C VAL A 205 7.61 18.64 -29.20
N PHE A 206 6.40 18.06 -29.31
CA PHE A 206 5.38 18.59 -30.22
C PHE A 206 4.82 19.95 -29.76
N PHE A 207 5.00 20.32 -28.48
CA PHE A 207 4.54 21.59 -27.90
C PHE A 207 5.66 22.55 -27.49
N ASP A 208 6.90 22.09 -27.27
CA ASP A 208 8.03 22.93 -26.85
C ASP A 208 9.26 22.68 -27.73
N THR A 209 9.48 23.56 -28.72
CA THR A 209 10.58 23.49 -29.70
C THR A 209 11.96 23.81 -29.12
N ARG A 210 12.08 24.09 -27.82
CA ARG A 210 13.35 24.43 -27.15
C ARG A 210 14.04 23.26 -26.44
N TYR A 211 13.41 22.09 -26.36
CA TYR A 211 13.94 20.95 -25.59
C TYR A 211 14.67 19.91 -26.47
N THR A 212 15.75 20.33 -27.13
CA THR A 212 16.71 19.41 -27.74
C THR A 212 17.84 19.13 -26.76
N ASN A 213 17.59 18.29 -25.74
CA ASN A 213 18.72 17.70 -25.01
C ASN A 213 19.53 16.90 -26.03
N LYS A 214 20.70 17.42 -26.42
CA LYS A 214 21.66 16.71 -27.28
C LYS A 214 21.95 15.38 -26.61
N ILE A 215 21.48 14.28 -27.21
CA ILE A 215 21.75 12.94 -26.69
C ILE A 215 23.24 12.68 -26.92
N THR A 216 24.06 12.88 -25.90
CA THR A 216 25.51 12.62 -25.91
C THR A 216 25.85 11.16 -25.59
N THR A 217 24.84 10.30 -25.46
CA THR A 217 24.98 8.94 -24.94
C THR A 217 24.87 7.91 -26.07
N VAL A 218 25.87 7.05 -26.18
CA VAL A 218 25.92 5.97 -27.20
C VAL A 218 25.35 4.65 -26.67
N ASN A 219 25.47 4.37 -25.37
CA ASN A 219 24.93 3.17 -24.73
C ASN A 219 24.44 3.48 -23.30
N ASP A 220 23.73 2.54 -22.66
CA ASP A 220 23.16 2.74 -21.32
C ASP A 220 24.22 2.95 -20.23
N LYS A 221 25.40 2.33 -20.36
CA LYS A 221 26.51 2.54 -19.42
C LYS A 221 27.09 3.95 -19.53
N ASN A 222 27.22 4.46 -20.76
CA ASN A 222 27.65 5.82 -21.07
C ASN A 222 26.60 6.82 -20.54
N LYS A 223 25.31 6.52 -20.68
CA LYS A 223 24.24 7.32 -20.07
C LYS A 223 24.35 7.36 -18.54
N GLN A 224 24.50 6.22 -17.87
CA GLN A 224 24.68 6.17 -16.42
C GLN A 224 25.94 6.93 -15.96
N PHE A 225 27.01 6.86 -16.76
CA PHE A 225 28.25 7.59 -16.51
C PHE A 225 28.05 9.11 -16.64
N ASN A 226 27.43 9.57 -17.73
CA ASN A 226 27.12 10.99 -17.93
C ASN A 226 26.16 11.51 -16.86
N GLU A 227 25.12 10.75 -16.48
CA GLU A 227 24.24 11.10 -15.37
C GLU A 227 25.00 11.23 -14.05
N LYS A 228 26.01 10.37 -13.81
CA LYS A 228 26.88 10.49 -12.63
C LYS A 228 27.73 11.76 -12.69
N LEU A 229 28.29 12.09 -13.87
CA LEU A 229 29.04 13.34 -14.05
C LEU A 229 28.14 14.55 -13.78
N ASN A 230 26.96 14.60 -14.39
CA ASN A 230 26.01 15.70 -14.22
C ASN A 230 25.67 15.95 -12.75
N ARG A 231 25.43 14.89 -11.95
CA ARG A 231 25.17 15.02 -10.51
C ARG A 231 26.29 15.72 -9.73
N HIS A 232 27.54 15.60 -10.17
CA HIS A 232 28.70 16.18 -9.48
C HIS A 232 29.17 17.50 -10.08
N TYR A 233 29.17 17.61 -11.41
CA TYR A 233 29.82 18.69 -12.13
C TYR A 233 28.86 19.77 -12.61
N ASP A 234 27.56 19.51 -12.82
CA ASP A 234 26.61 20.56 -13.28
C ASP A 234 26.55 21.75 -12.31
N LYS A 235 26.78 21.52 -11.00
CA LYS A 235 26.88 22.58 -9.99
C LYS A 235 28.07 23.52 -10.25
N HIS A 236 29.15 23.01 -10.83
CA HIS A 236 30.41 23.73 -11.04
C HIS A 236 30.61 24.17 -12.50
N THR A 237 29.88 23.58 -13.44
CA THR A 237 29.88 23.93 -14.86
C THR A 237 28.44 24.11 -15.35
N PRO A 238 27.72 25.14 -14.86
CA PRO A 238 26.41 25.46 -15.40
C PRO A 238 26.58 25.90 -16.86
N SER A 239 25.89 25.21 -17.78
CA SER A 239 25.83 25.54 -19.21
C SER A 239 24.90 26.70 -19.50
#